data_AF-A0A6J5DAP0-F1
#
_entry.id   AF-A0A6J5DAP0-F1
#
_cell.length_a   1.000
_cell.length_b   1.000
_cell.length_c   1.000
_cell.angle_alpha   90.00
_cell.angle_beta   90.00
_cell.angle_gamma   90.00
#
_symmetry.space_group_name_H-M   'P 1'
#
loop_
_entity.id
_entity.type
_entity.pdbx_description
1 polymer ?
#
loop_
_entity_poly.entity_id
_entity_poly.type
_entity_poly.pdbx_seq_one_letter_code
_entity_poly.pdbx_strand_id
1 'polypeptide(L)'
;MDHVGGRNVASNGEKLTFAGEAIIEVNFDNPEWQNGFEHDPEAAAAARIALFNEAAEAGALLAAAQVAFPSIGHIAKNGDGFRCVPVLLDY
;
A
#
# COMPACT_ATOMS: atom_id res chain seq x y z
N MET A 1 -5.44 13.11 14.78
CA MET A 1 -5.34 13.34 13.33
C MET A 1 -5.65 12.00 12.71
N ASP A 2 -6.89 11.81 12.28
CA ASP A 2 -7.36 10.50 11.79
C ASP A 2 -6.67 10.22 10.45
N HIS A 3 -5.98 9.09 10.34
CA HIS A 3 -5.38 8.66 9.07
C HIS A 3 -6.51 8.50 8.05
N VAL A 4 -6.63 9.47 7.14
CA VAL A 4 -7.59 9.44 6.04
C VAL A 4 -7.20 8.28 5.14
N GLY A 5 -8.12 7.34 4.92
CA GLY A 5 -7.96 6.23 3.98
C GLY A 5 -7.43 6.69 2.61
N GLY A 6 -6.70 5.80 1.93
CA GLY A 6 -5.97 6.14 0.71
C GLY A 6 -6.81 6.92 -0.31
N ARG A 7 -6.18 7.89 -0.98
CA ARG A 7 -6.87 8.69 -2.02
C ARG A 7 -6.83 7.94 -3.33
N ASN A 8 -7.98 7.83 -3.99
CA ASN A 8 -8.10 7.08 -5.24
C ASN A 8 -8.11 8.03 -6.44
N VAL A 9 -7.38 7.64 -7.49
CA VAL A 9 -7.53 8.16 -8.86
C VAL A 9 -7.98 7.00 -9.72
N ALA A 10 -9.05 7.19 -10.50
CA ALA A 10 -9.57 6.17 -11.40
C ALA A 10 -9.84 6.75 -12.78
N SER A 11 -9.48 6.01 -13.83
CA SER A 11 -9.70 6.38 -15.23
C SER A 11 -9.69 5.14 -16.10
N ASN A 12 -10.55 5.07 -17.12
CA ASN A 12 -10.61 3.96 -18.08
C ASN A 12 -10.71 2.55 -17.46
N GLY A 13 -11.33 2.41 -16.29
CA GLY A 13 -11.43 1.14 -15.58
C GLY A 13 -10.19 0.77 -14.75
N GLU A 14 -9.16 1.60 -14.76
CA GLU A 14 -7.97 1.46 -13.93
C GLU A 14 -8.06 2.32 -12.66
N LYS A 15 -7.41 1.87 -11.59
CA LYS A 15 -7.39 2.54 -10.29
C LYS A 15 -5.97 2.58 -9.73
N LEU A 16 -5.60 3.76 -9.22
CA LEU A 16 -4.42 4.02 -8.42
C LEU A 16 -4.83 4.53 -7.04
N THR A 17 -4.32 3.89 -5.99
CA THR A 17 -4.52 4.31 -4.61
C THR A 17 -3.25 4.94 -4.04
N PHE A 18 -3.35 6.19 -3.59
CA PHE A 18 -2.29 6.87 -2.84
C PHE A 18 -2.42 6.55 -1.36
N ALA A 19 -1.48 5.77 -0.83
CA ALA A 19 -1.43 5.34 0.56
C ALA A 19 -0.70 6.32 1.50
N GLY A 20 -0.07 7.37 0.96
CA GLY A 20 0.68 8.33 1.75
C GLY A 20 1.80 7.64 2.54
N GLU A 21 1.84 7.88 3.85
CA GLU A 21 2.86 7.35 4.78
C GLU A 21 2.43 6.04 5.47
N ALA A 22 1.26 5.50 5.14
CA ALA A 22 0.68 4.33 5.82
C ALA A 22 1.48 3.03 5.62
N ILE A 23 2.42 3.00 4.66
CA ILE A 23 3.19 1.82 4.28
C ILE A 23 4.67 2.20 4.23
N ILE A 24 5.49 1.42 4.94
CA ILE A 24 6.94 1.31 4.73
C ILE A 24 7.25 -0.05 4.11
N GLU A 25 8.40 -0.16 3.43
CA GLU A 25 8.73 -1.33 2.59
C GLU A 25 8.66 -2.69 3.32
N VAL A 26 9.09 -2.75 4.58
CA VAL A 26 9.03 -3.99 5.39
C VAL A 26 7.60 -4.50 5.64
N ASN A 27 6.59 -3.64 5.51
CA ASN A 27 5.21 -4.03 5.75
C ASN A 27 4.64 -4.97 4.69
N PHE A 28 5.24 -5.09 3.49
CA PHE A 28 4.75 -6.06 2.52
C PHE A 28 4.92 -7.48 3.05
N ASP A 29 6.09 -7.80 3.60
CA ASP A 29 6.36 -9.11 4.20
C ASP A 29 5.75 -9.24 5.62
N ASN A 30 5.65 -8.13 6.36
CA ASN A 30 5.18 -8.10 7.75
C ASN A 30 4.09 -7.02 7.96
N PRO A 31 2.88 -7.22 7.42
CA PRO A 31 1.86 -6.17 7.38
C PRO A 31 1.35 -5.73 8.75
N GLU A 32 1.41 -6.62 9.74
CA GLU A 32 1.04 -6.38 11.14
C GLU A 32 2.10 -5.59 11.93
N TRP A 33 3.32 -5.45 11.41
CA TRP A 33 4.37 -4.71 12.12
C TRP A 33 4.06 -3.23 12.16
N GLN A 34 4.16 -2.69 13.36
CA GLN A 34 3.87 -1.29 13.68
C GLN A 34 5.11 -0.42 13.51
N ASN A 35 4.87 0.86 13.22
CA ASN A 35 5.91 1.88 13.10
C ASN A 35 5.81 2.83 14.31
N GLY A 36 6.95 3.17 14.92
CA GLY A 36 7.01 4.08 16.07
C GLY A 36 6.53 5.52 15.81
N PHE A 37 6.27 5.89 14.55
CA PHE A 37 5.68 7.16 14.15
C PHE A 37 4.16 7.09 13.94
N GLU A 38 3.55 5.90 14.00
CA GLU A 38 2.10 5.75 13.93
C GLU A 38 1.45 6.32 15.18
N HIS A 39 0.50 7.24 15.01
CA HIS A 39 -0.26 7.80 16.11
C HIS A 39 -1.16 6.75 16.77
N ASP A 40 -1.77 5.88 15.96
CA ASP A 40 -2.53 4.70 16.39
C ASP A 40 -1.99 3.46 15.66
N PRO A 41 -1.06 2.71 16.27
CA PRO A 41 -0.39 1.60 15.62
C PRO A 41 -1.30 0.43 15.24
N GLU A 42 -2.33 0.16 16.04
CA GLU A 42 -3.28 -0.93 15.76
C GLU A 42 -4.20 -0.56 14.60
N ALA A 43 -4.75 0.66 14.62
CA ALA A 43 -5.57 1.16 13.52
C ALA A 43 -4.77 1.27 12.21
N ALA A 44 -3.50 1.70 12.28
CA ALA A 44 -2.62 1.81 11.12
C ALA A 44 -2.33 0.44 10.49
N ALA A 45 -2.00 -0.57 11.31
CA ALA A 45 -1.81 -1.94 10.82
C ALA A 45 -3.08 -2.50 10.18
N ALA A 46 -4.25 -2.33 10.82
CA ALA A 46 -5.52 -2.78 10.27
C ALA A 46 -5.86 -2.09 8.92
N ALA A 47 -5.67 -0.77 8.84
CA ALA A 47 -5.92 0.00 7.62
C ALA A 47 -5.00 -0.42 6.47
N ARG A 48 -3.71 -0.64 6.76
CA ARG A 48 -2.73 -1.12 5.78
C ARG A 48 -3.06 -2.52 5.27
N ILE A 49 -3.42 -3.45 6.15
CA ILE A 49 -3.84 -4.80 5.76
C ILE A 49 -5.07 -4.74 4.86
N ALA A 50 -6.06 -3.92 5.21
CA ALA A 50 -7.26 -3.72 4.38
C ALA A 50 -6.88 -3.18 2.99
N LEU A 51 -5.98 -2.20 2.93
CA LEU A 51 -5.50 -1.60 1.68
C LEU A 51 -4.76 -2.61 0.79
N PHE A 52 -3.91 -3.46 1.38
CA PHE A 52 -3.20 -4.49 0.65
C PHE A 52 -4.14 -5.57 0.11
N ASN A 53 -5.15 -5.98 0.88
CA ASN A 53 -6.17 -6.92 0.41
C ASN A 53 -6.95 -6.33 -0.76
N GLU A 54 -7.46 -5.10 -0.63
CA GLU A 54 -8.20 -4.43 -1.70
C GLU A 54 -7.36 -4.30 -2.97
N ALA A 55 -6.10 -3.87 -2.85
CA ALA A 55 -5.21 -3.72 -3.99
C ALA A 55 -4.90 -5.06 -4.67
N ALA A 56 -4.68 -6.12 -3.89
CA ALA A 56 -4.41 -7.46 -4.41
C ALA A 56 -5.63 -8.08 -5.11
N GLU A 57 -6.84 -7.91 -4.55
CA GLU A 57 -8.08 -8.41 -5.16
C GLU A 57 -8.44 -7.67 -6.45
N ALA A 58 -8.27 -6.34 -6.46
CA ALA A 58 -8.59 -5.51 -7.63
C ALA A 58 -7.50 -5.49 -8.70
N GLY A 59 -6.29 -5.99 -8.38
CA GLY A 59 -5.11 -5.76 -9.21
C GLY A 59 -4.73 -4.27 -9.33
N ALA A 60 -5.17 -3.44 -8.39
CA ALA A 60 -5.00 -1.99 -8.44
C ALA A 60 -3.56 -1.57 -8.17
N LEU A 61 -3.18 -0.40 -8.70
CA LEU A 61 -1.90 0.22 -8.37
C LEU A 61 -1.97 0.87 -6.99
N LEU A 62 -0.84 0.85 -6.30
CA LEU A 62 -0.64 1.55 -5.04
C LEU A 62 0.59 2.43 -5.10
N ALA A 63 0.46 3.67 -4.62
CA ALA A 63 1.55 4.62 -4.45
C ALA A 63 1.77 4.91 -2.95
N ALA A 64 2.97 4.65 -2.43
CA ALA A 64 3.31 4.85 -1.01
C ALA A 64 4.62 5.63 -0.85
N ALA A 65 4.60 6.69 -0.03
CA ALA A 65 5.68 7.67 0.03
C ALA A 65 7.03 7.10 0.53
N GLN A 66 6.98 5.98 1.28
CA GLN A 66 8.15 5.36 1.90
C GLN A 66 8.55 4.03 1.21
N VAL A 67 8.17 3.86 -0.05
CA VAL A 67 8.55 2.72 -0.91
C VAL A 67 9.50 3.21 -1.99
N ALA A 68 10.44 2.36 -2.42
CA ALA A 68 11.45 2.68 -3.43
C ALA A 68 10.85 3.38 -4.66
N PHE A 69 11.48 4.49 -5.07
CA PHE A 69 11.05 5.31 -6.21
C PHE A 69 10.95 4.46 -7.51
N PRO A 70 9.88 4.58 -8.32
CA PRO A 70 8.86 5.64 -8.37
C PRO A 70 7.73 5.47 -7.36
N SER A 71 7.87 4.55 -6.40
CA SER A 71 6.95 4.32 -5.29
C SER A 71 5.59 3.77 -5.71
N ILE A 72 5.47 3.28 -6.95
CA ILE A 72 4.24 2.77 -7.56
C ILE A 72 4.44 1.28 -7.90
N GLY A 73 3.46 0.46 -7.54
CA GLY A 73 3.45 -0.96 -7.89
C GLY A 73 2.08 -1.61 -7.72
N HIS A 74 1.95 -2.82 -8.24
CA HIS A 74 0.82 -3.70 -7.95
C HIS A 74 1.09 -4.47 -6.66
N ILE A 75 0.03 -4.78 -5.92
CA ILE A 75 0.12 -5.63 -4.73
C ILE A 75 -0.34 -7.04 -5.10
N ALA A 76 0.40 -8.04 -4.68
CA ALA A 76 0.03 -9.46 -4.82
C ALA A 76 0.09 -10.16 -3.47
N LYS A 77 -0.73 -11.19 -3.28
CA LYS A 77 -0.62 -12.12 -2.14
C LYS A 77 0.68 -12.93 -2.25
N ASN A 78 1.36 -13.13 -1.13
CA ASN A 78 2.59 -13.91 -1.05
C ASN A 78 2.65 -14.67 0.29
N GLY A 79 2.10 -15.89 0.31
CA GLY A 79 1.91 -16.64 1.55
C GLY A 79 1.03 -15.87 2.53
N ASP A 80 1.52 -15.69 3.75
CA ASP A 80 0.83 -14.93 4.81
C ASP A 80 0.99 -13.40 4.66
N GLY A 81 1.91 -12.96 3.78
CA GLY A 81 2.18 -11.56 3.50
C GLY A 81 1.76 -11.11 2.11
N PHE A 82 2.42 -10.05 1.64
CA PHE A 82 2.19 -9.41 0.37
C PHE A 82 3.50 -9.17 -0.37
N ARG A 83 3.41 -8.93 -1.66
CA ARG A 83 4.52 -8.50 -2.48
C ARG A 83 4.12 -7.26 -3.27
N CYS A 84 4.97 -6.24 -3.23
CA CYS A 84 4.91 -5.14 -4.18
C CYS A 84 5.63 -5.56 -5.47
N VAL A 85 4.93 -5.48 -6.60
CA VAL A 85 5.48 -5.66 -7.94
C VAL A 85 5.62 -4.28 -8.55
N PRO A 86 6.84 -3.71 -8.60
CA PRO A 86 7.04 -2.35 -9.09
C PRO A 86 6.63 -2.26 -10.57
N VAL A 87 6.09 -1.11 -10.94
CA VAL A 87 5.83 -0.82 -12.36
C VAL A 87 7.13 -0.77 -13.14
N LEU A 88 7.09 -1.17 -14.42
CA LEU A 88 8.20 -0.95 -15.32
C LEU A 88 8.25 0.54 -15.68
N LEU A 89 9.40 1.16 -15.51
CA LEU A 89 9.69 2.46 -16.10
C LEU A 89 10.07 2.23 -17.56
N ASP A 90 9.22 2.68 -18.46
CA ASP A 90 9.51 2.80 -19.88
C ASP A 90 9.70 4.29 -20.19
N TYR A 91 10.89 4.67 -20.67
CA TYR A 91 11.26 6.04 -21.03
C TYR A 91 11.90 6.05 -22.41
#